data_AF-A0A2C3PS03-F1
#
_entry.id   AF-A0A2C3PS03-F1
#
_cell.length_a   1.000
_cell.length_b   1.000
_cell.length_c   1.000
_cell.angle_alpha   90.00
_cell.angle_beta   90.00
_cell.angle_gamma   90.00
#
_symmetry.space_group_name_H-M   'P 1'
#
loop_
_entity.id
_entity.type
_entity.pdbx_description
1 polymer ?
#
loop_
_entity_poly.entity_id
_entity_poly.type
_entity_poly.pdbx_seq_one_letter_code
_entity_poly.pdbx_strand_id
1 'polypeptide(L)'
;MIILRNYFDIDSKIVLHDNEYKIENINSIINGVGGITDNNILYGLYVYNKKLFFVINTKSYELNKNNINCSNKYITKTDRLFIILSSNQKVCEIQYEPVVDPGMMYYDIDEEEFDVLLYISSLLKDNETISKFVEAMSKRG
;
A
#
# COMPACT_ATOMS: atom_id res chain seq x y z
N MET A 1 2.32 -10.67 -14.22
CA MET A 1 1.15 -10.66 -13.33
C MET A 1 1.62 -10.47 -11.91
N ILE A 2 1.08 -9.48 -11.20
CA ILE A 2 1.37 -9.21 -9.79
C ILE A 2 0.05 -9.29 -9.03
N ILE A 3 0.05 -9.94 -7.87
CA ILE A 3 -1.16 -10.15 -7.06
C ILE A 3 -0.97 -9.48 -5.70
N LEU A 4 -1.87 -8.57 -5.36
CA LEU A 4 -1.89 -7.90 -4.07
C LEU A 4 -3.05 -8.45 -3.24
N ARG A 5 -2.81 -8.64 -1.95
CA ARG A 5 -3.90 -8.77 -0.99
C ARG A 5 -4.71 -7.47 -1.01
N ASN A 6 -6.03 -7.58 -1.16
CA ASN A 6 -6.90 -6.43 -0.98
C ASN A 6 -6.96 -6.09 0.51
N TYR A 7 -6.56 -4.87 0.87
CA TYR A 7 -6.49 -4.43 2.26
C TYR A 7 -7.87 -4.38 2.91
N PHE A 8 -8.88 -3.96 2.14
CA PHE A 8 -10.24 -3.72 2.64
C PHE A 8 -11.11 -4.98 2.68
N ASP A 9 -10.72 -6.02 1.96
CA ASP A 9 -11.52 -7.23 1.81
C ASP A 9 -10.60 -8.45 1.77
N ILE A 10 -10.61 -9.18 2.88
CA ILE A 10 -9.75 -10.35 3.08
C ILE A 10 -10.11 -11.54 2.19
N ASP A 11 -11.29 -11.53 1.55
CA ASP A 11 -11.76 -12.61 0.67
C ASP A 11 -11.45 -12.33 -0.81
N SER A 12 -10.93 -11.13 -1.12
CA SER A 12 -10.52 -10.75 -2.47
C SER A 12 -9.03 -10.40 -2.61
N LYS A 13 -8.59 -10.34 -3.87
CA LYS A 13 -7.24 -9.97 -4.28
C LYS A 13 -7.33 -8.96 -5.43
N ILE A 14 -6.28 -8.15 -5.56
CA ILE A 14 -6.11 -7.22 -6.66
C ILE A 14 -5.06 -7.80 -7.60
N VAL A 15 -5.46 -8.10 -8.83
CA VAL A 15 -4.59 -8.66 -9.87
C VAL A 15 -4.17 -7.55 -10.81
N LEU A 16 -2.87 -7.27 -10.87
CA LEU A 16 -2.26 -6.33 -11.79
C LEU A 16 -1.84 -7.04 -13.09
N HIS A 17 -2.44 -6.58 -14.18
CA HIS A 17 -2.00 -6.82 -15.55
C HIS A 17 -1.26 -5.58 -16.08
N ASP A 18 -0.67 -5.68 -17.28
CA ASP A 18 0.21 -4.64 -17.82
C ASP A 18 -0.49 -3.27 -17.93
N ASN A 19 -1.79 -3.23 -18.24
CA ASN A 19 -2.55 -2.00 -18.48
C ASN A 19 -3.85 -1.88 -17.65
N GLU A 20 -4.17 -2.87 -16.82
CA GLU A 20 -5.39 -2.87 -16.02
C GLU A 20 -5.17 -3.58 -14.68
N TYR A 21 -6.08 -3.36 -13.73
CA TYR A 21 -6.19 -4.16 -12.54
C TYR A 21 -7.60 -4.71 -12.38
N LYS A 22 -7.73 -5.88 -11.75
CA LYS A 22 -9.01 -6.55 -11.50
C LYS A 22 -9.10 -7.01 -10.06
N ILE A 23 -10.31 -7.00 -9.51
CA ILE A 23 -10.62 -7.61 -8.22
C ILE A 23 -11.14 -9.02 -8.49
N GLU A 24 -10.56 -10.01 -7.84
CA GLU A 24 -10.91 -11.42 -8.00
C GLU A 24 -11.01 -12.11 -6.64
N ASN A 25 -11.67 -13.27 -6.58
CA ASN A 25 -11.69 -14.12 -5.40
C ASN A 25 -10.34 -14.81 -5.19
N ILE A 26 -10.00 -15.09 -3.93
CA ILE A 26 -8.69 -15.65 -3.54
C ILE A 26 -8.49 -17.07 -4.07
N ASN A 27 -7.32 -17.30 -4.70
CA ASN A 27 -6.71 -18.63 -4.93
C ASN A 27 -5.29 -18.54 -5.51
N SER A 28 -4.46 -17.60 -5.06
CA SER A 28 -3.16 -17.36 -5.70
C SER A 28 -2.08 -16.88 -4.72
N ILE A 29 -0.83 -17.06 -5.13
CA ILE A 29 0.34 -16.51 -4.46
C ILE A 29 0.23 -14.97 -4.40
N ILE A 30 0.45 -14.40 -3.22
CA ILE A 30 0.36 -12.95 -2.97
C ILE A 30 1.78 -12.36 -3.01
N ASN A 31 1.96 -11.34 -3.85
CA ASN A 31 3.21 -10.58 -4.01
C ASN A 31 3.29 -9.34 -3.12
N GLY A 32 2.17 -8.89 -2.55
CA GLY A 32 2.12 -7.66 -1.79
C GLY A 32 0.75 -7.34 -1.21
N VAL A 33 0.55 -6.07 -0.89
CA VAL A 33 -0.70 -5.53 -0.36
C VAL A 33 -1.08 -4.29 -1.17
N GLY A 34 -2.38 -4.07 -1.33
CA GLY A 34 -2.88 -2.85 -1.94
C GLY A 34 -4.34 -2.63 -1.60
N GLY A 35 -4.84 -1.47 -1.99
CA GLY A 35 -6.20 -1.05 -1.73
C GLY A 35 -6.60 0.01 -2.73
N ILE A 36 -7.89 0.02 -3.05
CA ILE A 36 -8.48 0.97 -3.98
C ILE A 36 -9.19 2.01 -3.11
N THR A 37 -8.81 3.27 -3.26
CA THR A 37 -9.46 4.38 -2.54
C THR A 37 -10.79 4.73 -3.18
N ASP A 38 -11.60 5.55 -2.50
CA ASP A 38 -12.91 6.01 -2.98
C ASP A 38 -12.86 6.70 -4.36
N ASN A 39 -11.71 7.28 -4.70
CA ASN A 39 -11.46 7.88 -6.02
C ASN A 39 -11.09 6.85 -7.11
N ASN A 40 -11.30 5.55 -6.86
CA ASN A 40 -10.93 4.42 -7.71
C ASN A 40 -9.43 4.36 -8.07
N ILE A 41 -8.57 4.90 -7.20
CA ILE A 41 -7.12 4.83 -7.38
C ILE A 41 -6.58 3.67 -6.56
N LEU A 42 -5.90 2.75 -7.24
CA LEU A 42 -5.16 1.67 -6.58
C LEU A 42 -3.83 2.20 -6.06
N TYR A 43 -3.57 1.99 -4.77
CA TYR A 43 -2.24 2.10 -4.18
C TYR A 43 -1.80 0.75 -3.64
N GLY A 44 -0.54 0.42 -3.81
CA GLY A 44 -0.02 -0.84 -3.31
C GLY A 44 1.48 -0.89 -3.15
N LEU A 45 1.92 -1.86 -2.36
CA LEU A 45 3.31 -2.19 -2.14
C LEU A 45 3.49 -3.68 -2.43
N TYR A 46 4.43 -4.02 -3.30
CA TYR A 46 4.68 -5.42 -3.68
C TYR A 46 6.14 -5.73 -3.88
N VAL A 47 6.42 -7.03 -3.89
CA VAL A 47 7.77 -7.57 -4.07
C VAL A 47 7.77 -8.46 -5.30
N TYR A 48 8.71 -8.20 -6.19
CA TYR A 48 8.93 -9.01 -7.38
C TYR A 48 10.42 -9.17 -7.60
N ASN A 49 10.89 -10.41 -7.81
CA ASN A 49 12.31 -10.71 -7.95
C ASN A 49 13.19 -10.10 -6.83
N LYS A 50 12.73 -10.19 -5.57
CA LYS A 50 13.39 -9.62 -4.36
C LYS A 50 13.55 -8.09 -4.36
N LYS A 51 12.94 -7.39 -5.32
CA LYS A 51 12.88 -5.94 -5.40
C LYS A 51 11.53 -5.44 -4.89
N LEU A 52 11.55 -4.28 -4.25
CA LEU A 52 10.36 -3.64 -3.68
C LEU A 52 9.81 -2.62 -4.68
N PHE A 53 8.49 -2.61 -4.86
CA PHE A 53 7.82 -1.70 -5.77
C PHE A 53 6.61 -1.06 -5.09
N PHE A 54 6.42 0.23 -5.36
CA PHE A 54 5.17 0.93 -5.08
C PHE A 54 4.38 1.05 -6.38
N VAL A 55 3.07 0.84 -6.33
CA VAL A 55 2.18 0.94 -7.48
C VAL A 55 1.13 2.01 -7.27
N ILE A 56 0.87 2.77 -8.33
CA ILE A 56 -0.27 3.69 -8.45
C ILE A 56 -1.03 3.28 -9.71
N ASN A 57 -2.27 2.81 -9.56
CA ASN A 57 -3.03 2.15 -10.62
C ASN A 57 -2.24 0.99 -11.23
N THR A 58 -1.76 1.14 -12.46
CA THR A 58 -0.97 0.13 -13.17
C THR A 58 0.51 0.51 -13.27
N LYS A 59 0.87 1.70 -12.80
CA LYS A 59 2.23 2.23 -12.90
C LYS A 59 3.03 1.86 -11.66
N SER A 60 4.10 1.10 -11.87
CA SER A 60 5.01 0.66 -10.82
C SER A 60 6.27 1.51 -10.75
N TYR A 61 6.75 1.71 -9.52
CA TYR A 61 7.95 2.46 -9.19
C TYR A 61 8.85 1.55 -8.33
N GLU A 62 10.06 1.24 -8.81
CA GLU A 62 11.03 0.49 -8.01
C GLU A 62 11.52 1.37 -6.85
N LEU A 63 11.45 0.84 -5.64
CA LEU A 63 11.96 1.51 -4.45
C LEU A 63 13.32 0.91 -4.07
N ASN A 64 14.31 1.77 -3.87
CA ASN A 64 15.57 1.39 -3.25
C ASN A 64 15.35 1.14 -1.76
N LYS A 65 15.13 -0.13 -1.39
CA LYS A 65 14.85 -0.56 0.00
C LYS A 65 15.85 -0.11 1.07
N ASN A 66 17.06 0.29 0.68
CA ASN A 66 18.10 0.76 1.61
C ASN A 66 18.03 2.28 1.85
N ASN A 67 17.22 3.00 1.07
CA ASN A 67 17.08 4.44 1.13
C ASN A 67 15.64 4.83 0.76
N ILE A 68 14.72 4.52 1.69
CA ILE A 68 13.32 4.93 1.63
C ILE A 68 13.06 5.86 2.82
N ASN A 69 12.41 6.97 2.55
CA ASN A 69 11.81 7.81 3.58
C ASN A 69 10.32 7.94 3.25
N CYS A 70 9.49 7.30 4.07
CA CYS A 70 8.05 7.37 3.96
C CYS A 70 7.50 8.21 5.11
N SER A 71 6.58 9.13 4.82
CA SER A 71 5.85 9.85 5.86
C SER A 71 4.37 9.89 5.53
N ASN A 72 3.55 9.78 6.57
CA ASN A 72 2.11 9.93 6.51
C ASN A 72 1.68 10.72 7.75
N LYS A 73 1.29 11.98 7.57
CA LYS A 73 1.03 12.90 8.69
C LYS A 73 -0.15 13.80 8.39
N TYR A 74 -0.92 14.14 9.42
CA TYR A 74 -1.89 15.20 9.34
C TYR A 74 -1.23 16.53 8.97
N ILE A 75 -1.77 17.21 7.96
CA ILE A 75 -1.41 18.57 7.56
C ILE A 75 -2.54 19.57 7.84
N THR A 76 -3.77 19.06 7.98
CA THR A 76 -4.92 19.78 8.51
C THR A 76 -5.63 18.92 9.56
N LYS A 77 -6.81 19.32 10.03
CA LYS A 77 -7.61 18.51 10.96
C LYS A 77 -8.18 17.24 10.33
N THR A 78 -8.35 17.23 9.01
CA THR A 78 -8.99 16.16 8.25
C THR A 78 -8.01 15.51 7.27
N ASP A 79 -7.02 16.25 6.78
CA ASP A 79 -6.20 15.79 5.66
C ASP A 79 -4.85 15.29 6.12
N ARG A 80 -4.42 14.17 5.53
CA ARG A 80 -3.08 13.60 5.63
C ARG A 80 -2.29 13.84 4.36
N LEU A 81 -0.98 13.99 4.52
CA LEU A 81 -0.02 14.04 3.45
C LEU A 81 0.84 12.77 3.48
N PHE A 82 0.68 11.93 2.46
CA PHE A 82 1.47 10.73 2.23
C PHE A 82 2.59 11.01 1.22
N ILE A 83 3.84 10.79 1.63
CA ILE A 83 5.03 11.01 0.81
C ILE A 83 5.92 9.77 0.85
N ILE A 84 6.38 9.34 -0.33
CA ILE A 84 7.49 8.39 -0.46
C ILE A 84 8.64 9.07 -1.19
N LEU A 85 9.79 9.11 -0.54
CA LEU A 85 11.08 9.41 -1.16
C LEU A 85 11.87 8.11 -1.28
N SER A 86 12.45 7.84 -2.44
CA SER A 86 13.41 6.75 -2.64
C SER A 86 14.69 7.29 -3.27
N SER A 87 15.83 7.02 -2.65
CA SER A 87 17.11 7.62 -3.07
C SER A 87 17.04 9.16 -3.21
N ASN A 88 16.33 9.81 -2.27
CA ASN A 88 16.03 11.25 -2.25
C ASN A 88 15.21 11.77 -3.43
N GLN A 89 14.63 10.89 -4.26
CA GLN A 89 13.71 11.25 -5.33
C GLN A 89 12.27 11.04 -4.87
N LYS A 90 11.40 12.02 -5.16
CA LYS A 90 9.98 11.94 -4.83
C LYS A 90 9.28 10.96 -5.76
N VAL A 91 8.86 9.82 -5.20
CA VAL A 91 8.12 8.77 -5.92
C VAL A 91 6.62 9.04 -5.85
N CYS A 92 6.15 9.49 -4.69
CA CYS A 92 4.74 9.72 -4.43
C CYS A 92 4.55 10.91 -3.47
N GLU A 93 3.52 11.70 -3.72
CA GLU A 93 3.04 12.77 -2.84
C GLU A 93 1.53 12.89 -3.05
N ILE A 94 0.75 12.63 -2.01
CA ILE A 94 -0.71 12.62 -2.06
C ILE A 94 -1.23 13.30 -0.81
N GLN A 95 -2.08 14.30 -0.99
CA GLN A 95 -2.96 14.81 0.05
C GLN A 95 -4.31 14.08 -0.06
N TYR A 96 -4.81 13.57 1.05
CA TYR A 96 -6.07 12.83 1.10
C TYR A 96 -6.73 12.94 2.48
N GLU A 97 -8.04 12.76 2.53
CA GLU A 97 -8.79 12.53 3.76
C GLU A 97 -8.82 11.01 4.01
N PRO A 98 -8.37 10.51 5.16
CA PRO A 98 -8.42 9.08 5.47
C PRO A 98 -9.88 8.61 5.51
N VAL A 99 -10.14 7.42 5.00
CA VAL A 99 -11.50 6.86 4.96
C VAL A 99 -11.87 6.38 6.37
N VAL A 100 -12.83 7.04 6.98
CA VAL A 100 -13.47 6.61 8.23
C VAL A 100 -14.76 5.89 7.85
N ASP A 101 -14.84 4.58 8.05
CA ASP A 101 -16.11 3.85 7.88
C ASP A 101 -17.14 4.39 8.91
N PRO A 102 -18.28 4.96 8.48
CA PRO A 102 -19.30 5.48 9.40
C PRO A 102 -19.86 4.42 10.35
N GLY A 103 -19.83 3.14 9.96
CA GLY A 103 -20.22 2.01 10.81
C GLY A 103 -19.22 1.71 11.93
N MET A 104 -17.98 2.18 11.80
CA MET A 104 -16.93 2.05 12.83
C MET A 104 -16.94 3.18 13.86
N MET A 105 -17.66 4.29 13.64
CA MET A 105 -17.86 5.32 14.67
C MET A 105 -18.57 4.81 15.94
N TYR A 106 -19.18 3.61 15.89
CA TYR A 106 -19.86 2.97 17.01
C TYR A 106 -18.96 2.05 17.85
N TYR A 107 -17.74 1.77 17.38
CA TYR A 107 -16.76 0.97 18.08
C TYR A 107 -15.53 1.87 18.36
N ASP A 108 -14.87 1.71 19.51
CA ASP A 108 -13.59 2.40 19.81
C ASP A 108 -12.45 1.81 18.95
N ILE A 109 -12.66 1.73 17.64
CA ILE A 109 -11.69 1.23 16.66
C ILE A 109 -11.03 2.47 16.05
N ASP A 110 -9.70 2.53 16.16
CA ASP A 110 -8.92 3.65 15.63
C ASP A 110 -9.22 3.82 14.13
N GLU A 111 -9.64 5.03 13.75
CA GLU A 111 -9.90 5.47 12.35
C GLU A 111 -8.74 5.14 11.40
N GLU A 112 -7.56 4.90 11.95
CA GLU A 112 -6.32 4.51 11.29
C GLU A 112 -6.30 3.07 10.75
N GLU A 113 -7.19 2.18 11.21
CA GLU A 113 -7.19 0.77 10.76
C GLU A 113 -7.67 0.58 9.32
N PHE A 114 -8.41 1.54 8.74
CA PHE A 114 -8.98 1.44 7.39
C PHE A 114 -8.33 2.40 6.38
N ASP A 115 -7.04 2.67 6.56
CA ASP A 115 -6.28 3.49 5.63
C ASP A 115 -5.12 2.70 5.01
N VAL A 116 -5.26 2.34 3.74
CA VAL A 116 -4.22 1.59 3.01
C VAL A 116 -2.92 2.36 2.89
N LEU A 117 -2.95 3.70 2.76
CA LEU A 117 -1.74 4.52 2.68
C LEU A 117 -1.06 4.60 4.05
N LEU A 118 -1.83 4.61 5.13
CA LEU A 118 -1.28 4.51 6.48
C LEU A 118 -0.66 3.13 6.72
N TYR A 119 -1.35 2.06 6.33
CA TYR A 119 -0.81 0.71 6.41
C TYR A 119 0.50 0.56 5.63
N ILE A 120 0.54 1.04 4.39
CA ILE A 120 1.77 1.06 3.57
C ILE A 120 2.87 1.88 4.25
N SER A 121 2.53 3.04 4.84
CA SER A 121 3.53 3.84 5.57
C SER A 121 4.13 3.07 6.76
N SER A 122 3.34 2.25 7.45
CA SER A 122 3.81 1.39 8.53
C SER A 122 4.77 0.31 8.05
N LEU A 123 4.58 -0.22 6.84
CA LEU A 123 5.47 -1.19 6.21
C LEU A 123 6.80 -0.56 5.75
N LEU A 124 6.79 0.73 5.48
CA LEU A 124 7.94 1.51 5.02
C LEU A 124 8.61 2.34 6.12
N LYS A 125 8.25 2.12 7.40
CA LYS A 125 8.68 2.97 8.52
C LYS A 125 10.19 2.90 8.82
N ASP A 126 10.80 1.74 8.64
CA ASP A 126 12.21 1.49 8.92
C ASP A 126 12.76 0.29 8.11
N ASN A 127 14.09 0.20 8.03
CA ASN A 127 14.78 -0.84 7.26
C ASN A 127 14.48 -2.26 7.74
N GLU A 128 14.21 -2.46 9.03
CA GLU A 128 13.91 -3.78 9.60
C GLU A 128 12.55 -4.26 9.11
N THR A 129 11.54 -3.40 9.18
CA THR A 129 10.16 -3.67 8.76
C THR A 129 10.10 -3.89 7.25
N ILE A 130 10.79 -3.05 6.48
CA ILE A 130 10.92 -3.23 5.03
C ILE A 130 11.56 -4.59 4.71
N SER A 131 12.63 -4.97 5.41
CA SER A 131 13.33 -6.24 5.17
C SER A 131 12.43 -7.44 5.48
N LYS A 132 11.70 -7.39 6.61
CA LYS A 132 10.72 -8.42 6.99
C LYS A 132 9.61 -8.56 5.95
N PHE A 133 9.09 -7.44 5.44
CA PHE A 133 8.09 -7.45 4.38
C PHE A 133 8.64 -8.09 3.09
N VAL A 134 9.83 -7.67 2.65
CA VAL A 134 10.49 -8.22 1.46
C VAL A 134 10.72 -9.72 1.58
N GLU A 135 11.18 -10.18 2.74
CA GLU A 135 11.41 -11.61 3.00
C GLU A 135 10.11 -12.41 3.00
N ALA A 136 9.06 -11.91 3.68
CA ALA A 136 7.77 -12.58 3.77
C ALA A 136 7.12 -12.77 2.40
N MET A 137 7.16 -11.75 1.54
CA MET A 137 6.62 -11.82 0.18
C MET A 137 7.49 -12.66 -0.75
N SER A 138 8.83 -12.62 -0.59
CA SER A 138 9.75 -13.42 -1.42
C SER A 138 9.72 -14.91 -1.08
N LYS A 139 9.25 -15.31 0.11
CA LYS A 139 9.07 -16.72 0.49
C LYS A 139 7.76 -17.33 -0.04
N ARG A 140 6.81 -16.46 -0.41
CA ARG A 140 5.47 -16.86 -0.90
C ARG A 140 5.39 -16.86 -2.43
N GLY A 141 6.24 -16.06 -3.09
CA GLY A 141 6.49 -16.00 -4.54
C GLY A 141 7.37 -17.13 -5.04
#